data_AF-A0A964EIN8-F1
#
_entry.id   AF-A0A964EIN8-F1
#
_cell.length_a   1.000
_cell.length_b   1.000
_cell.length_c   1.000
_cell.angle_alpha   90.00
_cell.angle_beta   90.00
_cell.angle_gamma   90.00
#
_symmetry.space_group_name_H-M   'P 1'
#
loop_
_entity.id
_entity.type
_entity.pdbx_description
1 polymer ?
#
loop_
_entity_poly.entity_id
_entity_poly.type
_entity_poly.pdbx_seq_one_letter_code
_entity_poly.pdbx_strand_id
1 'polypeptide(L)'
;MRSILTAGLKYFLWFLLLYGALTAVSLIPQVGAACNAMYRQPTEWLLKGLFPKAYLHLKARPGDADAIVVEYASKEKIAQAQMEARTSGGQVQIPGKITDMKFYNMFLSFHLFFVALMLLSPITWKEKLTGIVIGSVLFYLFTVFRISLSLIVLFNQPDVAIYQTGAFWLNTSKSILYFLTLGVKVLVVLLLWVLLAFRKQNWKELLQVKDKG
;
A
#
# COMPACT_ATOMS: atom_id res chain seq x y z
N MET A 1 33.44 19.93 -5.91
CA MET A 1 32.03 20.06 -6.38
C MET A 1 31.75 19.28 -7.66
N ARG A 2 32.50 19.43 -8.78
CA ARG A 2 32.24 18.69 -10.03
C ARG A 2 32.21 17.16 -9.87
N SER A 3 33.12 16.55 -9.08
CA SER A 3 33.14 15.09 -8.88
C SER A 3 31.89 14.53 -8.18
N ILE A 4 31.38 15.25 -7.17
CA ILE A 4 30.19 14.86 -6.42
C ILE A 4 28.95 14.93 -7.31
N LEU A 5 28.84 15.98 -8.13
CA LEU A 5 27.76 16.12 -9.10
C LEU A 5 27.76 14.98 -10.12
N THR A 6 28.93 14.63 -10.69
CA THR A 6 29.03 13.53 -11.66
C THR A 6 28.69 12.17 -11.03
N ALA A 7 29.14 11.91 -9.79
CA ALA A 7 28.82 10.68 -9.07
C ALA A 7 27.32 10.58 -8.73
N GLY A 8 26.72 11.68 -8.26
CA GLY A 8 25.29 11.76 -7.98
C GLY A 8 24.44 11.56 -9.23
N LEU A 9 24.83 12.18 -10.35
CA LEU A 9 24.14 12.02 -11.63
C LEU A 9 24.22 10.56 -12.13
N LYS A 10 25.39 9.93 -12.03
CA LYS A 10 25.56 8.52 -12.41
C LYS A 10 24.65 7.62 -11.56
N TYR A 11 24.60 7.82 -10.24
CA TYR A 11 23.71 7.07 -9.36
C TYR A 11 22.23 7.28 -9.73
N PHE A 12 21.83 8.53 -9.97
CA PHE A 12 20.48 8.86 -10.38
C PHE A 12 20.09 8.20 -11.71
N LEU A 13 20.99 8.16 -12.69
CA LEU A 13 20.75 7.46 -13.96
C LEU A 13 20.57 5.95 -13.78
N TRP A 14 21.42 5.31 -12.97
CA TRP A 14 21.24 3.89 -12.63
C TRP A 14 19.93 3.63 -11.91
N PHE A 15 19.53 4.54 -11.03
CA PHE A 15 18.25 4.50 -10.34
C PHE A 15 17.07 4.58 -11.32
N LEU A 16 17.08 5.55 -12.24
CA LEU A 16 16.04 5.68 -13.25
C LEU A 16 15.94 4.44 -14.14
N LEU A 17 17.08 3.87 -14.55
CA LEU A 17 17.11 2.68 -15.39
C LEU A 17 16.54 1.47 -14.63
N LEU A 18 16.97 1.23 -13.39
CA LEU A 18 16.50 0.11 -12.59
C LEU A 18 15.01 0.25 -12.25
N TYR A 19 14.59 1.43 -11.79
CA TYR A 19 13.19 1.70 -11.49
C TYR A 19 12.31 1.56 -12.74
N GLY A 20 12.74 2.12 -13.87
CA GLY A 20 12.04 1.98 -15.15
C GLY A 20 11.92 0.53 -15.60
N ALA A 21 12.98 -0.27 -15.47
CA ALA A 21 12.95 -1.70 -15.79
C ALA A 21 11.97 -2.47 -14.89
N LEU A 22 12.02 -2.24 -13.57
CA LEU A 22 11.09 -2.84 -12.62
C LEU A 22 9.64 -2.45 -12.90
N THR A 23 9.39 -1.17 -13.20
CA THR A 23 8.08 -0.68 -13.63
C THR A 23 7.63 -1.38 -14.90
N ALA A 24 8.45 -1.45 -15.93
CA ALA A 24 8.11 -2.11 -17.19
C ALA A 24 7.74 -3.60 -17.00
N VAL A 25 8.52 -4.32 -16.18
CA VAL A 25 8.22 -5.71 -15.81
C VAL A 25 6.89 -5.80 -15.06
N SER A 26 6.59 -4.85 -14.17
CA SER A 26 5.35 -4.85 -13.40
C SER A 26 4.09 -4.57 -14.24
N LEU A 27 4.25 -3.93 -15.40
CA LEU A 27 3.16 -3.68 -16.36
C LEU A 27 2.79 -4.93 -17.19
N ILE A 28 3.60 -5.99 -17.14
CA ILE A 28 3.24 -7.28 -17.75
C ILE A 28 2.02 -7.83 -16.98
N PRO A 29 0.88 -8.13 -17.65
CA PRO A 29 -0.37 -8.46 -16.97
C PRO A 29 -0.27 -9.61 -15.95
N GLN A 30 0.54 -10.62 -16.24
CA GLN A 30 0.78 -11.77 -15.37
C GLN A 30 1.50 -11.37 -14.08
N VAL A 31 2.51 -10.49 -14.20
CA VAL A 31 3.27 -9.97 -13.06
C VAL A 31 2.41 -9.03 -12.23
N GLY A 32 1.72 -8.08 -12.87
CA GLY A 32 0.80 -7.17 -12.21
C GLY A 32 -0.30 -7.91 -11.44
N ALA A 33 -0.92 -8.93 -12.07
CA ALA A 33 -1.94 -9.75 -11.44
C ALA A 33 -1.38 -10.57 -10.25
N ALA A 34 -0.17 -11.12 -10.36
CA ALA A 34 0.48 -11.83 -9.27
C ALA A 34 0.77 -10.89 -8.08
N CYS A 35 1.37 -9.72 -8.34
CA CYS A 35 1.62 -8.71 -7.31
C CYS A 35 0.31 -8.24 -6.65
N ASN A 36 -0.74 -8.01 -7.44
CA ASN A 36 -2.05 -7.63 -6.94
C ASN A 36 -2.64 -8.73 -6.04
N ALA A 37 -2.58 -10.00 -6.46
CA ALA A 37 -3.06 -11.13 -5.66
C ALA A 37 -2.32 -11.25 -4.33
N MET A 38 -0.98 -11.16 -4.36
CA MET A 38 -0.13 -11.18 -3.15
C MET A 38 -0.43 -10.03 -2.20
N TYR A 39 -0.83 -8.87 -2.71
CA TYR A 39 -1.25 -7.74 -1.88
C TYR A 39 -2.67 -7.92 -1.31
N ARG A 40 -3.64 -8.35 -2.15
CA ARG A 40 -5.06 -8.43 -1.77
C ARG A 40 -5.33 -9.43 -0.67
N GLN A 41 -4.79 -10.66 -0.78
CA GLN A 41 -5.10 -11.74 0.16
C GLN A 41 -4.82 -11.39 1.63
N PRO A 42 -3.60 -10.95 2.01
CA PRO A 42 -3.34 -10.55 3.38
C PRO A 42 -4.07 -9.26 3.76
N THR A 43 -4.30 -8.35 2.80
CA THR A 43 -5.03 -7.10 3.08
C THR A 43 -6.48 -7.40 3.44
N GLU A 44 -7.16 -8.28 2.71
CA GLU A 44 -8.54 -8.68 3.01
C GLU A 44 -8.65 -9.29 4.40
N TRP A 45 -7.73 -10.18 4.77
CA TRP A 45 -7.70 -10.78 6.10
C TRP A 45 -7.55 -9.71 7.20
N LEU A 46 -6.59 -8.79 7.05
CA LEU A 46 -6.38 -7.70 8.01
C LEU A 46 -7.61 -6.80 8.11
N LEU A 47 -8.18 -6.39 6.98
CA LEU A 47 -9.34 -5.49 6.95
C LEU A 47 -10.59 -6.14 7.56
N LYS A 48 -10.82 -7.44 7.32
CA LYS A 48 -11.92 -8.18 7.99
C LYS A 48 -11.73 -8.22 9.50
N GLY A 49 -10.50 -8.36 9.97
CA GLY A 49 -10.17 -8.29 11.40
C GLY A 49 -10.40 -6.90 12.00
N LEU A 50 -10.01 -5.85 11.28
CA LEU A 50 -10.22 -4.45 11.71
C LEU A 50 -11.68 -4.01 11.67
N PHE A 51 -12.46 -4.55 10.73
CA PHE A 51 -13.86 -4.14 10.48
C PHE A 51 -14.84 -5.31 10.60
N PRO A 52 -15.04 -5.88 11.81
CA PRO A 52 -15.83 -7.09 11.98
C PRO A 52 -17.32 -6.94 11.64
N LYS A 53 -17.87 -5.72 11.67
CA LYS A 53 -19.27 -5.42 11.33
C LYS A 53 -19.51 -5.29 9.82
N ALA A 54 -18.45 -5.05 9.05
CA ALA A 54 -18.52 -4.96 7.60
C ALA A 54 -18.36 -6.37 7.00
N TYR A 55 -19.21 -6.69 6.03
CA TYR A 55 -18.84 -7.67 5.02
C TYR A 55 -17.85 -6.96 4.10
N LEU A 56 -16.67 -7.55 3.87
CA LEU A 56 -15.61 -6.99 3.05
C LEU A 56 -15.04 -8.08 2.15
N HIS A 57 -14.90 -7.78 0.86
CA HIS A 57 -14.25 -8.68 -0.09
C HIS A 57 -13.40 -7.88 -1.07
N LEU A 58 -12.15 -8.30 -1.28
CA LEU A 58 -11.22 -7.62 -2.17
C LEU A 58 -11.03 -8.49 -3.41
N LYS A 59 -11.58 -8.06 -4.54
CA LYS A 59 -11.45 -8.78 -5.82
C LYS A 59 -10.59 -7.99 -6.82
N ALA A 60 -9.94 -8.70 -7.74
CA ALA A 60 -9.33 -8.04 -8.88
C ALA A 60 -10.43 -7.55 -9.82
N ARG A 61 -10.23 -6.40 -10.47
CA ARG A 61 -11.12 -5.99 -11.55
C ARG A 61 -10.83 -6.82 -12.81
N PRO A 62 -11.83 -7.46 -13.42
CA PRO A 62 -11.63 -8.12 -14.70
C PRO A 62 -11.08 -7.14 -15.74
N GLY A 63 -9.98 -7.50 -16.40
CA GLY A 63 -9.33 -6.67 -17.42
C GLY A 63 -8.52 -5.46 -16.91
N ASP A 64 -8.45 -5.20 -15.61
CA ASP A 64 -7.64 -4.13 -15.02
C ASP A 64 -6.81 -4.68 -13.84
N ALA A 65 -5.58 -5.11 -14.13
CA ALA A 65 -4.65 -5.65 -13.13
C ALA A 65 -4.22 -4.61 -12.08
N ASP A 66 -4.41 -3.32 -12.38
CA ASP A 66 -4.05 -2.20 -11.51
C ASP A 66 -5.20 -1.79 -10.58
N ALA A 67 -6.38 -2.39 -10.71
CA ALA A 67 -7.53 -2.10 -9.86
C ALA A 67 -7.84 -3.24 -8.90
N ILE A 68 -8.00 -2.87 -7.63
CA ILE A 68 -8.59 -3.69 -6.59
C ILE A 68 -9.99 -3.15 -6.34
N VAL A 69 -10.98 -4.01 -6.50
CA VAL A 69 -12.37 -3.73 -6.22
C VAL A 69 -12.64 -4.15 -4.78
N VAL A 70 -13.06 -3.19 -3.95
CA VAL A 70 -13.48 -3.45 -2.58
C VAL A 70 -14.99 -3.46 -2.53
N GLU A 71 -15.55 -4.64 -2.30
CA GLU A 71 -16.97 -4.82 -2.07
C GLU A 71 -17.25 -4.80 -0.59
N TYR A 72 -18.25 -4.02 -0.19
CA TYR A 72 -18.59 -3.87 1.22
C TYR A 72 -20.07 -3.66 1.49
N ALA A 73 -20.52 -4.17 2.63
CA ALA A 73 -21.90 -4.02 3.10
C ALA A 73 -21.97 -4.17 4.63
N SER A 74 -23.06 -3.73 5.25
CA SER A 74 -23.32 -4.04 6.66
C SER A 74 -23.76 -5.50 6.81
N LYS A 75 -23.08 -6.28 7.65
CA LYS A 75 -23.51 -7.65 7.97
C LYS A 75 -24.91 -7.70 8.57
N GLU A 76 -25.28 -6.69 9.33
CA GLU A 76 -26.62 -6.57 9.92
C GLU A 76 -27.68 -6.37 8.84
N LYS A 77 -27.44 -5.45 7.89
CA LYS A 77 -28.36 -5.24 6.75
C LYS A 77 -28.45 -6.47 5.84
N ILE A 78 -27.34 -7.20 5.66
CA ILE A 78 -27.35 -8.49 4.94
C ILE A 78 -28.24 -9.50 5.67
N ALA A 79 -28.09 -9.63 6.99
CA ALA A 79 -28.89 -10.57 7.77
C ALA A 79 -30.39 -10.22 7.74
N GLN A 80 -30.74 -8.93 7.85
CA GLN A 80 -32.11 -8.43 7.74
C GLN A 80 -32.70 -8.75 6.36
N ALA A 81 -32.00 -8.40 5.28
CA ALA A 81 -32.42 -8.70 3.91
C ALA A 81 -32.61 -10.21 3.66
N GLN A 82 -31.75 -11.06 4.25
CA GLN A 82 -31.88 -12.50 4.16
C GLN A 82 -33.08 -13.06 4.94
N MET A 83 -33.41 -12.49 6.10
CA MET A 83 -34.62 -12.85 6.85
C MET A 83 -35.88 -12.45 6.08
N GLU A 84 -35.90 -11.25 5.51
CA GLU A 84 -37.01 -10.79 4.66
C GLU A 84 -37.18 -11.67 3.41
N ALA A 85 -36.09 -12.07 2.76
CA ALA A 85 -36.12 -13.00 1.63
C ALA A 85 -36.73 -14.36 2.00
N ARG A 86 -36.36 -14.90 3.17
CA ARG A 86 -36.89 -16.18 3.67
C ARG A 86 -38.39 -16.10 3.97
N THR A 87 -38.86 -14.98 4.51
CA THR A 87 -40.27 -14.79 4.87
C THR A 87 -41.14 -14.48 3.65
N SER A 88 -40.60 -13.78 2.64
CA SER A 88 -41.32 -13.41 1.42
C SER A 88 -41.20 -14.41 0.27
N GLY A 89 -40.31 -15.42 0.39
CA GLY A 89 -40.05 -16.41 -0.67
C GLY A 89 -39.37 -15.84 -1.91
N GLY A 90 -38.93 -14.58 -1.88
CA GLY A 90 -38.36 -13.84 -3.00
C GLY A 90 -36.85 -13.62 -2.90
N GLN A 91 -36.26 -13.14 -4.00
CA GLN A 91 -34.87 -12.65 -4.00
C GLN A 91 -34.84 -11.20 -3.50
N VAL A 92 -34.09 -10.93 -2.42
CA VAL A 92 -33.88 -9.58 -1.90
C VAL A 92 -32.52 -9.07 -2.36
N GLN A 93 -32.49 -7.84 -2.90
CA GLN A 93 -31.25 -7.17 -3.26
C GLN A 93 -30.49 -6.77 -1.99
N ILE A 94 -29.28 -7.28 -1.84
CA ILE A 94 -28.39 -6.87 -0.76
C ILE A 94 -27.82 -5.48 -1.12
N PRO A 95 -27.95 -4.46 -0.25
CA PRO A 95 -27.38 -3.13 -0.48
C PRO A 95 -25.85 -3.17 -0.29
N GLY A 96 -25.15 -3.75 -1.25
CA GLY A 96 -23.70 -3.75 -1.35
C GLY A 96 -23.19 -2.52 -2.08
N LYS A 97 -22.02 -2.04 -1.67
CA LYS A 97 -21.30 -0.98 -2.36
C LYS A 97 -19.95 -1.47 -2.85
N ILE A 98 -19.48 -0.78 -3.89
CA ILE A 98 -18.24 -1.09 -4.55
C ILE A 98 -17.40 0.19 -4.60
N THR A 99 -16.13 0.09 -4.25
CA THR A 99 -15.16 1.16 -4.45
C THR A 99 -13.89 0.60 -5.08
N ASP A 100 -13.26 1.42 -5.94
CA ASP A 100 -12.06 1.02 -6.66
C ASP A 100 -10.83 1.64 -6.03
N MET A 101 -9.82 0.81 -5.83
CA MET A 101 -8.50 1.21 -5.40
C MET A 101 -7.50 0.95 -6.51
N LYS A 102 -6.81 2.00 -6.95
CA LYS A 102 -5.72 1.88 -7.93
C LYS A 102 -4.47 1.34 -7.25
N PHE A 103 -4.31 0.01 -7.25
CA PHE A 103 -3.21 -0.74 -6.65
C PHE A 103 -1.84 -0.21 -7.07
N TYR A 104 -1.65 0.06 -8.36
CA TYR A 104 -0.39 0.56 -8.88
C TYR A 104 0.06 1.85 -8.19
N ASN A 105 -0.82 2.86 -8.18
CA ASN A 105 -0.57 4.17 -7.55
C ASN A 105 -0.67 4.13 -6.01
N MET A 106 -1.31 3.12 -5.45
CA MET A 106 -1.48 3.00 -4.01
C MET A 106 -0.24 2.40 -3.36
N PHE A 107 0.31 1.35 -3.95
CA PHE A 107 1.36 0.52 -3.37
C PHE A 107 2.50 0.25 -4.35
N LEU A 108 2.22 -0.39 -5.50
CA LEU A 108 3.25 -1.01 -6.32
C LEU A 108 4.31 -0.03 -6.83
N SER A 109 3.94 1.13 -7.37
CA SER A 109 4.90 2.10 -7.89
C SER A 109 5.89 2.60 -6.83
N PHE A 110 5.39 2.98 -5.67
CA PHE A 110 6.21 3.42 -4.53
C PHE A 110 7.04 2.28 -3.93
N HIS A 111 6.50 1.06 -3.94
CA HIS A 111 7.23 -0.12 -3.50
C HIS A 111 8.40 -0.44 -4.44
N LEU A 112 8.20 -0.37 -5.76
CA LEU A 112 9.28 -0.53 -6.74
C LEU A 112 10.32 0.58 -6.62
N PHE A 113 9.90 1.82 -6.35
CA PHE A 113 10.79 2.94 -6.07
C PHE A 113 11.67 2.65 -4.84
N PHE A 114 11.09 2.14 -3.75
CA PHE A 114 11.81 1.70 -2.55
C PHE A 114 12.82 0.59 -2.86
N VAL A 115 12.39 -0.45 -3.59
CA VAL A 115 13.25 -1.59 -3.95
C VAL A 115 14.44 -1.13 -4.81
N ALA A 116 14.20 -0.26 -5.80
CA ALA A 116 15.27 0.31 -6.62
C ALA A 116 16.31 1.08 -5.80
N LEU A 117 15.86 1.89 -4.81
CA LEU A 117 16.77 2.59 -3.89
C LEU A 117 17.60 1.61 -3.05
N MET A 118 16.96 0.59 -2.47
CA MET A 118 17.65 -0.41 -1.65
C MET A 118 18.66 -1.22 -2.46
N LEU A 119 18.32 -1.63 -3.68
CA LEU A 119 19.21 -2.41 -4.54
C LEU A 119 20.45 -1.64 -4.97
N LEU A 120 20.34 -0.33 -5.18
CA LEU A 120 21.47 0.52 -5.57
C LEU A 120 22.28 1.03 -4.38
N SER A 121 21.77 0.90 -3.15
CA SER A 121 22.47 1.35 -1.95
C SER A 121 23.83 0.64 -1.80
N PRO A 122 24.88 1.36 -1.37
CA PRO A 122 26.23 0.80 -1.19
C PRO A 122 26.33 0.04 0.15
N ILE A 123 25.49 -0.98 0.33
CA ILE A 123 25.44 -1.84 1.51
C ILE A 123 25.58 -3.31 1.10
N THR A 124 25.81 -4.21 2.05
CA THR A 124 25.98 -5.64 1.73
C THR A 124 24.68 -6.26 1.20
N TRP A 125 24.77 -7.30 0.36
CA TRP A 125 23.58 -7.98 -0.18
C TRP A 125 22.63 -8.51 0.89
N LYS A 126 23.16 -9.00 2.01
CA LYS A 126 22.37 -9.46 3.16
C LYS A 126 21.53 -8.31 3.75
N GLU A 127 22.11 -7.13 3.87
CA GLU A 127 21.41 -5.93 4.36
C GLU A 127 20.41 -5.42 3.35
N LYS A 128 20.71 -5.48 2.04
CA LYS A 128 19.75 -5.17 0.98
C LYS A 128 18.50 -6.03 1.11
N LEU A 129 18.66 -7.36 1.16
CA LEU A 129 17.53 -8.29 1.24
C LEU A 129 16.74 -8.10 2.55
N THR A 130 17.44 -7.99 3.69
CA THR A 130 16.80 -7.78 4.99
C THR A 130 16.04 -6.44 5.02
N GLY A 131 16.65 -5.37 4.51
CA GLY A 131 16.04 -4.06 4.41
C GLY A 131 14.87 -4.04 3.43
N ILE A 132 14.96 -4.75 2.29
CA ILE A 132 13.83 -4.92 1.37
C ILE A 132 12.67 -5.60 2.10
N VAL A 133 12.90 -6.72 2.80
CA VAL A 133 11.84 -7.44 3.53
C VAL A 133 11.20 -6.55 4.60
N ILE A 134 12.01 -5.96 5.49
CA ILE A 134 11.50 -5.12 6.59
C ILE A 134 10.79 -3.89 6.03
N GLY A 135 11.39 -3.19 5.07
CA GLY A 135 10.80 -2.02 4.45
C GLY A 135 9.53 -2.33 3.66
N SER A 136 9.45 -3.51 3.02
CA SER A 136 8.22 -3.99 2.37
C SER A 136 7.09 -4.15 3.38
N VAL A 137 7.37 -4.80 4.52
CA VAL A 137 6.38 -4.99 5.59
C VAL A 137 5.94 -3.65 6.17
N LEU A 138 6.87 -2.74 6.48
CA LEU A 138 6.53 -1.42 7.02
C LEU A 138 5.72 -0.58 6.02
N PHE A 139 6.14 -0.57 4.74
CA PHE A 139 5.43 0.16 3.69
C PHE A 139 4.04 -0.44 3.44
N TYR A 140 3.93 -1.77 3.45
CA TYR A 140 2.66 -2.49 3.38
C TYR A 140 1.73 -2.07 4.52
N LEU A 141 2.17 -2.13 5.77
CA LEU A 141 1.38 -1.70 6.93
C LEU A 141 0.95 -0.23 6.83
N PHE A 142 1.82 0.65 6.34
CA PHE A 142 1.47 2.04 6.07
C PHE A 142 0.35 2.15 5.02
N THR A 143 0.40 1.37 3.93
CA THR A 143 -0.69 1.37 2.93
C THR A 143 -1.99 0.80 3.48
N VAL A 144 -1.94 -0.28 4.26
CA VAL A 144 -3.11 -0.86 4.93
C VAL A 144 -3.73 0.15 5.89
N PHE A 145 -2.91 0.86 6.69
CA PHE A 145 -3.37 1.93 7.57
C PHE A 145 -4.13 3.01 6.79
N ARG A 146 -3.57 3.49 5.67
CA ARG A 146 -4.25 4.46 4.80
C ARG A 146 -5.57 3.93 4.23
N ILE A 147 -5.61 2.66 3.81
CA ILE A 147 -6.86 2.01 3.35
C ILE A 147 -7.89 1.97 4.49
N SER A 148 -7.48 1.57 5.69
CA SER A 148 -8.36 1.49 6.86
C SER A 148 -8.97 2.86 7.20
N LEU A 149 -8.18 3.94 7.17
CA LEU A 149 -8.72 5.29 7.34
C LEU A 149 -9.75 5.63 6.25
N SER A 150 -9.47 5.30 4.99
CA SER A 150 -10.40 5.53 3.87
C SER A 150 -11.70 4.76 4.06
N LEU A 151 -11.63 3.51 4.53
CA LEU A 151 -12.79 2.68 4.80
C LEU A 151 -13.61 3.19 5.99
N ILE A 152 -12.96 3.67 7.06
CA ILE A 152 -13.67 4.32 8.18
C ILE A 152 -14.51 5.49 7.67
N VAL A 153 -13.93 6.34 6.82
CA VAL A 153 -14.66 7.48 6.24
C VAL A 153 -15.83 7.02 5.36
N LEU A 154 -15.63 6.00 4.51
CA LEU A 154 -16.67 5.44 3.64
C LEU A 154 -17.81 4.77 4.43
N PHE A 155 -17.48 4.00 5.46
CA PHE A 155 -18.46 3.26 6.25
C PHE A 155 -19.36 4.14 7.11
N ASN A 156 -18.93 5.36 7.38
CA ASN A 156 -19.70 6.37 8.11
C ASN A 156 -20.50 7.30 7.19
N GLN A 157 -20.47 7.08 5.87
CA GLN A 157 -21.36 7.82 4.98
C GLN A 157 -22.82 7.45 5.26
N PRO A 158 -23.78 8.39 5.18
CA PRO A 158 -25.18 8.17 5.57
C PRO A 158 -25.86 7.00 4.85
N ASP A 159 -25.45 6.76 3.61
CA ASP A 159 -25.99 5.72 2.74
C ASP A 159 -25.44 4.31 3.05
N VAL A 160 -24.30 4.21 3.73
CA VAL A 160 -23.68 2.95 4.16
C VAL A 160 -24.01 2.69 5.62
N ALA A 161 -23.61 3.63 6.49
CA ALA A 161 -23.81 3.63 7.93
C ALA A 161 -23.49 2.28 8.61
N ILE A 162 -22.36 1.65 8.28
CA ILE A 162 -21.90 0.41 8.95
C ILE A 162 -21.36 0.73 10.35
N TYR A 163 -20.74 1.89 10.51
CA TYR A 163 -20.20 2.37 11.79
C TYR A 163 -20.79 3.75 12.10
N GLN A 164 -20.92 4.05 13.39
CA GLN A 164 -21.29 5.36 13.94
C GLN A 164 -20.11 5.92 14.72
N THR A 165 -19.08 6.32 14.00
CA THR A 165 -17.87 6.93 14.53
C THR A 165 -18.17 8.40 14.87
N GLY A 166 -17.75 8.85 16.06
CA GLY A 166 -17.94 10.24 16.47
C GLY A 166 -17.31 11.25 15.49
N ALA A 167 -17.91 12.43 15.38
CA ALA A 167 -17.50 13.47 14.42
C ALA A 167 -16.01 13.84 14.55
N PHE A 168 -15.47 13.87 15.76
CA PHE A 168 -14.05 14.12 16.03
C PHE A 168 -13.15 13.11 15.30
N TRP A 169 -13.38 11.81 15.51
CA TRP A 169 -12.57 10.75 14.91
C TRP A 169 -12.69 10.71 13.38
N LEU A 170 -13.87 11.01 12.84
CA LEU A 170 -14.07 11.13 11.41
C LEU A 170 -13.31 12.32 10.82
N ASN A 171 -13.37 13.47 11.47
CA ASN A 171 -12.65 14.66 11.02
C ASN A 171 -11.13 14.42 11.07
N THR A 172 -10.64 13.84 12.15
CA THR A 172 -9.23 13.44 12.29
C THR A 172 -8.81 12.46 11.20
N SER A 173 -9.62 11.43 10.92
CA SER A 173 -9.32 10.45 9.86
C SER A 173 -9.27 11.10 8.48
N LYS A 174 -10.20 12.02 8.18
CA LYS A 174 -10.21 12.79 6.92
C LYS A 174 -8.99 13.70 6.80
N SER A 175 -8.61 14.40 7.87
CA SER A 175 -7.42 15.26 7.90
C SER A 175 -6.14 14.47 7.70
N ILE A 176 -6.01 13.31 8.35
CA ILE A 176 -4.86 12.42 8.14
C ILE A 176 -4.84 11.92 6.69
N LEU A 177 -5.97 11.46 6.14
CA LEU A 177 -6.03 11.03 4.74
C LEU A 177 -5.65 12.14 3.77
N TYR A 178 -6.11 13.36 4.02
CA TYR A 178 -5.76 14.53 3.22
C TYR A 178 -4.26 14.82 3.30
N PHE A 179 -3.64 14.68 4.48
CA PHE A 179 -2.21 14.83 4.65
C PHE A 179 -1.42 13.72 3.93
N LEU A 180 -1.93 12.48 3.90
CA LEU A 180 -1.34 11.32 3.23
C LEU A 180 -1.47 11.36 1.69
N THR A 181 -1.07 12.49 1.11
CA THR A 181 -0.96 12.74 -0.33
C THR A 181 0.17 11.93 -0.97
N LEU A 182 0.29 12.07 -2.29
CA LEU A 182 1.37 11.47 -3.08
C LEU A 182 2.77 11.88 -2.58
N GLY A 183 2.95 13.14 -2.18
CA GLY A 183 4.23 13.64 -1.66
C GLY A 183 4.65 12.94 -0.36
N VAL A 184 3.70 12.70 0.55
CA VAL A 184 3.99 12.00 1.80
C VAL A 184 4.38 10.54 1.56
N LYS A 185 3.82 9.87 0.55
CA LYS A 185 4.25 8.50 0.20
C LYS A 185 5.72 8.46 -0.22
N VAL A 186 6.16 9.43 -1.04
CA VAL A 186 7.57 9.56 -1.43
C VAL A 186 8.44 9.77 -0.20
N LEU A 187 8.04 10.68 0.70
CA LEU A 187 8.76 10.93 1.95
C LEU A 187 8.86 9.68 2.83
N VAL A 188 7.78 8.93 2.98
CA VAL A 188 7.78 7.66 3.74
C VAL A 188 8.76 6.67 3.12
N VAL A 189 8.78 6.52 1.79
CA VAL A 189 9.73 5.63 1.14
C VAL A 189 11.18 6.09 1.34
N LEU A 190 11.45 7.39 1.21
CA LEU A 190 12.78 7.95 1.45
C LEU A 190 13.22 7.76 2.90
N LEU A 191 12.33 7.96 3.87
CA LEU A 191 12.60 7.72 5.29
C LEU A 191 12.90 6.24 5.56
N LEU A 192 12.09 5.32 5.01
CA LEU A 192 12.36 3.88 5.13
C LEU A 192 13.71 3.51 4.54
N TRP A 193 14.02 4.02 3.35
CA TRP A 193 15.32 3.81 2.71
C TRP A 193 16.46 4.36 3.57
N VAL A 194 16.38 5.60 4.06
CA VAL A 194 17.43 6.20 4.88
C VAL A 194 17.65 5.40 6.16
N LEU A 195 16.57 5.05 6.87
CA LEU A 195 16.64 4.31 8.14
C LEU A 195 17.24 2.90 7.96
N LEU A 196 16.98 2.25 6.83
CA LEU A 196 17.41 0.88 6.58
C LEU A 196 18.80 0.81 5.94
N ALA A 197 19.12 1.72 5.01
CA ALA A 197 20.40 1.75 4.33
C ALA A 197 21.52 2.36 5.19
N PHE A 198 21.22 3.34 6.05
CA PHE A 198 22.22 4.08 6.84
C PHE A 198 22.21 3.72 8.33
N ARG A 199 21.94 2.45 8.69
CA ARG A 199 22.10 2.01 10.09
C ARG A 199 23.55 2.23 10.55
N LYS A 200 23.75 2.56 11.84
CA LYS A 200 25.06 2.89 12.46
C LYS A 200 26.20 1.91 12.10
N GLN A 201 25.88 0.66 11.80
CA GLN A 201 26.86 -0.36 11.42
C GLN A 201 27.51 -0.06 10.06
N ASN A 202 26.74 0.42 9.09
CA ASN A 202 27.19 0.72 7.71
C ASN A 202 28.01 2.00 7.64
N TRP A 203 27.79 2.92 8.58
CA TRP A 203 28.60 4.14 8.71
C TRP A 203 30.06 3.83 9.04
N LYS A 204 30.32 2.82 9.88
CA LYS A 204 31.69 2.43 10.22
C LYS A 204 32.41 1.84 9.01
N GLU A 205 31.73 1.03 8.20
CA GLU A 205 32.29 0.48 6.98
C GLU A 205 32.55 1.56 5.91
N LEU A 206 31.61 2.49 5.71
CA LEU A 206 31.78 3.61 4.77
C LEU A 206 32.94 4.54 5.16
N LEU A 207 33.18 4.77 6.45
CA LEU A 207 34.31 5.56 6.93
C LEU A 207 35.63 4.78 6.82
N GLN A 208 35.64 3.48 7.09
CA GLN A 208 36.84 2.64 6.96
C GLN A 208 37.29 2.41 5.51
N VAL A 209 36.36 2.40 4.54
CA VAL A 209 36.69 2.34 3.11
C VAL A 209 37.39 3.63 2.65
N LYS A 210 37.10 4.77 3.28
CA LYS A 210 37.71 6.06 2.95
C LYS A 210 39.15 6.20 3.47
N ASP A 211 39.54 5.45 4.50
CA ASP A 211 40.90 5.46 5.04
C ASP A 211 41.86 4.46 4.36
N LYS A 212 41.34 3.62 3.44
CA LYS A 212 42.12 2.61 2.71
C LYS A 212 42.32 2.92 1.22
N GLY A 213 41.95 4.11 0.76
CA GLY A 213 42.20 4.60 -0.60
C GLY A 213 42.92 5.93 -0.56
#